data_AF-A0A147IUG2-F1
#
_entry.id   AF-A0A147IUG2-F1
#
_cell.length_a   1.000
_cell.length_b   1.000
_cell.length_c   1.000
_cell.angle_alpha   90.00
_cell.angle_beta   90.00
_cell.angle_gamma   90.00
#
_symmetry.space_group_name_H-M   'P 1'
#
loop_
_entity.id
_entity.type
_entity.pdbx_description
1 polymer ?
#
loop_
_entity_poly.entity_id
_entity_poly.type
_entity_poly.pdbx_seq_one_letter_code
_entity_poly.pdbx_strand_id
1 'polypeptide(L)'
;MYAVKANPSADLIQILWDNGITHFDTASIAEVRLVKSVAPQAVCCFMHPVKSEEAIAEAYFMHGVRTYSLDSMEELEKIVRATGGATDLTLCVRIRVSSEYAKLSLGSKFGVSVEESKELLIATRQVADALGICFHVGSQTMTPDAYSAAMERVRAVIVGAAVTVDVIDVGGGFPSAYPGMTPPPLERFFETIHRAFESLPVSYSAELWAEPGRALCAEYSSVVVRVERRRGNELYINDGAYGALFDAAHIGWKYPVQLLREPASDARDMDFSFWGPTCDDLDFMQGPFPLPADTNTGDYFEIGMLGAYGQAMRTQFNGFTCHEFVVTDDEPMFSVYRDEVEQARPANVVKL
;
A
#
# COMPACT_ATOMS: atom_id res chain seq x y z
N MET A 1 3.82 -11.98 0.11
CA MET A 1 4.68 -10.92 0.70
C MET A 1 3.78 -9.79 1.19
N TYR A 2 4.22 -8.96 2.15
CA TYR A 2 3.51 -7.74 2.57
C TYR A 2 4.36 -6.49 2.33
N ALA A 3 3.78 -5.43 1.76
CA ALA A 3 4.47 -4.16 1.56
C ALA A 3 4.39 -3.26 2.80
N VAL A 4 5.49 -3.20 3.58
CA VAL A 4 5.56 -2.54 4.90
C VAL A 4 5.23 -1.06 4.85
N LYS A 5 5.60 -0.38 3.75
CA LYS A 5 5.28 1.03 3.50
C LYS A 5 3.79 1.36 3.60
N ALA A 6 2.90 0.38 3.43
CA ALA A 6 1.46 0.59 3.54
C ALA A 6 1.05 0.80 5.01
N ASN A 7 1.60 0.02 5.95
CA ASN A 7 1.42 0.24 7.38
C ASN A 7 2.57 -0.43 8.17
N PRO A 8 3.52 0.36 8.71
CA PRO A 8 4.65 -0.15 9.46
C PRO A 8 4.32 -0.39 10.95
N SER A 9 3.05 -0.62 11.31
CA SER A 9 2.70 -0.98 12.69
C SER A 9 3.32 -2.33 13.07
N ALA A 10 4.02 -2.37 14.21
CA ALA A 10 4.60 -3.60 14.74
C ALA A 10 3.53 -4.65 15.03
N ASP A 11 2.37 -4.23 15.54
CA ASP A 11 1.25 -5.12 15.86
C ASP A 11 0.69 -5.77 14.58
N LEU A 12 0.52 -5.00 13.50
CA LEU A 12 0.07 -5.54 12.22
C LEU A 12 1.10 -6.50 11.62
N ILE A 13 2.39 -6.17 11.68
CA ILE A 13 3.46 -7.04 11.19
C ILE A 13 3.44 -8.38 11.94
N GLN A 14 3.25 -8.35 13.26
CA GLN A 14 3.14 -9.55 14.09
C GLN A 14 1.91 -10.38 13.69
N ILE A 15 0.74 -9.75 13.55
CA ILE A 15 -0.50 -10.44 13.14
C ILE A 15 -0.32 -11.11 11.77
N LEU A 16 0.26 -10.41 10.79
CA LEU A 16 0.51 -10.95 9.46
C LEU A 16 1.48 -12.14 9.50
N TRP A 17 2.54 -12.04 10.30
CA TRP A 17 3.50 -13.12 10.51
C TRP A 17 2.83 -14.37 11.11
N ASP A 18 2.04 -14.19 12.17
CA ASP A 18 1.34 -15.28 12.85
C ASP A 18 0.29 -15.96 11.95
N ASN A 19 -0.19 -15.24 10.92
CA ASN A 19 -1.12 -15.75 9.91
C ASN A 19 -0.43 -16.21 8.60
N GLY A 20 0.89 -16.43 8.63
CA GLY A 20 1.62 -17.12 7.57
C GLY A 20 2.27 -16.22 6.52
N ILE A 21 2.24 -14.89 6.67
CA ILE A 21 3.03 -13.99 5.82
C ILE A 21 4.49 -14.01 6.30
N THR A 22 5.34 -14.66 5.52
CA THR A 22 6.76 -14.84 5.88
C THR A 22 7.71 -13.88 5.18
N HIS A 23 7.24 -13.16 4.16
CA HIS A 23 8.04 -12.27 3.31
C HIS A 23 7.52 -10.84 3.38
N PHE A 24 8.42 -9.86 3.42
CA PHE A 24 8.11 -8.43 3.55
C PHE A 24 8.87 -7.58 2.53
N ASP A 25 8.14 -6.82 1.72
CA ASP A 25 8.68 -5.74 0.88
C ASP A 25 9.00 -4.56 1.81
N THR A 26 10.28 -4.23 1.88
CA THR A 26 10.84 -3.15 2.67
C THR A 26 11.48 -2.10 1.76
N ALA A 27 11.16 -0.84 2.02
CA ALA A 27 11.64 0.31 1.25
C ALA A 27 12.83 1.03 1.90
N SER A 28 13.19 0.70 3.14
CA SER A 28 14.30 1.33 3.85
C SER A 28 14.93 0.40 4.90
N ILE A 29 16.15 0.73 5.34
CA ILE A 29 16.81 0.02 6.44
C ILE A 29 16.01 0.12 7.76
N ALA A 30 15.25 1.20 7.97
CA ALA A 30 14.39 1.33 9.14
C ALA A 30 13.26 0.29 9.12
N GLU A 31 12.64 0.05 7.96
CA GLU A 31 11.63 -1.00 7.79
C GLU A 31 12.24 -2.40 7.95
N VAL A 32 13.45 -2.64 7.42
CA VAL A 32 14.16 -3.91 7.64
C VAL A 32 14.39 -4.16 9.13
N ARG A 33 14.93 -3.18 9.86
CA ARG A 33 15.15 -3.28 11.32
C ARG A 33 13.85 -3.52 12.08
N LEU A 34 12.78 -2.80 11.72
CA LEU A 34 11.47 -2.96 12.32
C LEU A 34 10.96 -4.40 12.14
N VAL A 35 10.89 -4.89 10.90
CA VAL A 35 10.42 -6.25 10.61
C VAL A 35 11.28 -7.27 11.36
N LYS A 36 12.61 -7.12 11.35
CA LYS A 36 13.52 -8.03 12.07
C LYS A 36 13.39 -7.96 13.59
N SER A 37 12.97 -6.83 14.15
CA SER A 37 12.73 -6.70 15.59
C SER A 37 11.44 -7.41 16.03
N VAL A 38 10.43 -7.47 15.15
CA VAL A 38 9.13 -8.09 15.42
C VAL A 38 9.16 -9.58 15.05
N ALA A 39 9.58 -9.89 13.83
CA ALA A 39 9.67 -11.24 13.26
C ALA A 39 11.11 -11.52 12.76
N PRO A 40 12.04 -11.95 13.63
CA PRO A 40 13.46 -12.13 13.28
C PRO A 40 13.71 -13.11 12.10
N GLN A 41 12.83 -14.10 11.93
CA GLN A 41 12.90 -15.11 10.88
C GLN A 41 12.27 -14.66 9.55
N ALA A 42 11.62 -13.50 9.51
CA ALA A 42 11.01 -13.00 8.30
C ALA A 42 12.04 -12.71 7.21
N VAL A 43 11.66 -13.01 5.96
CA VAL A 43 12.47 -12.66 4.79
C VAL A 43 12.12 -11.23 4.38
N CYS A 44 13.08 -10.32 4.50
CA CYS A 44 12.93 -8.96 3.99
C CYS A 44 13.49 -8.88 2.57
N CYS A 45 12.73 -8.26 1.68
CA CYS A 45 13.15 -7.91 0.33
C CYS A 45 13.32 -6.39 0.28
N PHE A 46 14.50 -5.89 -0.08
CA PHE A 46 14.79 -4.45 -0.10
C PHE A 46 14.45 -3.87 -1.48
N MET A 47 13.16 -3.56 -1.69
CA MET A 47 12.59 -3.33 -3.02
C MET A 47 12.52 -1.85 -3.44
N HIS A 48 13.06 -0.92 -2.64
CA HIS A 48 13.27 0.45 -3.10
C HIS A 48 14.44 0.50 -4.11
N PRO A 49 14.28 1.00 -5.35
CA PRO A 49 15.34 0.92 -6.37
C PRO A 49 16.56 1.80 -6.11
N VAL A 50 16.47 2.78 -5.22
CA VAL A 50 17.58 3.70 -4.89
C VAL A 50 17.95 3.59 -3.41
N LYS A 51 19.13 3.05 -3.11
CA LYS A 51 19.56 2.76 -1.74
C LYS A 51 20.92 3.39 -1.45
N SER A 52 21.21 3.67 -0.18
CA SER A 52 22.57 4.05 0.23
C SER A 52 23.44 2.79 0.35
N GLU A 53 24.76 2.90 0.11
CA GLU A 53 25.68 1.77 0.24
C GLU A 53 25.68 1.22 1.68
N GLU A 54 25.59 2.09 2.68
CA GLU A 54 25.54 1.71 4.09
C GLU A 54 24.27 0.91 4.41
N ALA A 55 23.13 1.33 3.86
CA ALA A 55 21.87 0.62 4.04
C ALA A 55 21.89 -0.76 3.39
N ILE A 56 22.50 -0.89 2.20
CA ILE A 56 22.67 -2.19 1.53
C ILE A 56 23.58 -3.10 2.37
N ALA A 57 24.75 -2.59 2.78
CA ALA A 57 25.73 -3.34 3.55
C ALA A 57 25.13 -3.83 4.87
N GLU A 58 24.44 -2.96 5.60
CA GLU A 58 23.77 -3.36 6.84
C GLU A 58 22.67 -4.40 6.60
N ALA A 59 21.79 -4.17 5.62
CA ALA A 59 20.74 -5.12 5.28
C ALA A 59 21.31 -6.52 4.99
N TYR A 60 22.41 -6.60 4.23
CA TYR A 60 23.04 -7.86 3.86
C TYR A 60 23.75 -8.55 5.04
N PHE A 61 24.68 -7.85 5.69
CA PHE A 61 25.59 -8.43 6.68
C PHE A 61 24.96 -8.58 8.07
N MET A 62 24.05 -7.68 8.45
CA MET A 62 23.46 -7.67 9.79
C MET A 62 22.07 -8.30 9.83
N HIS A 63 21.28 -8.16 8.77
CA HIS A 63 19.87 -8.59 8.74
C HIS A 63 19.61 -9.79 7.82
N GLY A 64 20.63 -10.26 7.08
CA GLY A 64 20.49 -11.43 6.22
C GLY A 64 19.61 -11.20 4.98
N VAL A 65 19.45 -9.95 4.54
CA VAL A 65 18.72 -9.63 3.31
C VAL A 65 19.49 -10.17 2.10
N ARG A 66 18.78 -10.81 1.16
CA ARG A 66 19.34 -11.35 -0.09
C ARG A 66 18.65 -10.84 -1.34
N THR A 67 17.44 -10.29 -1.20
CA THR A 67 16.65 -9.79 -2.31
C THR A 67 16.72 -8.28 -2.38
N TYR A 68 17.12 -7.75 -3.54
CA TYR A 68 17.22 -6.31 -3.79
C TYR A 68 16.58 -5.97 -5.13
N SER A 69 15.87 -4.84 -5.20
CA SER A 69 15.48 -4.28 -6.49
C SER A 69 16.48 -3.24 -6.98
N LEU A 70 16.52 -3.05 -8.30
CA LEU A 70 17.36 -2.06 -8.96
C LEU A 70 16.73 -1.61 -10.28
N ASP A 71 17.05 -0.39 -10.71
CA ASP A 71 16.59 0.16 -11.99
C ASP A 71 17.68 0.94 -12.73
N SER A 72 18.96 0.68 -12.42
CA SER A 72 20.07 1.30 -13.13
C SER A 72 21.34 0.46 -12.98
N MET A 73 22.30 0.67 -13.88
CA MET A 73 23.63 0.05 -13.79
C MET A 73 24.40 0.56 -12.56
N GLU A 74 24.25 1.84 -12.22
CA GLU A 74 24.84 2.43 -11.01
C GLU A 74 24.37 1.69 -9.75
N GLU A 75 23.05 1.40 -9.65
CA GLU A 75 22.52 0.68 -8.51
C GLU A 75 23.00 -0.79 -8.48
N LEU A 76 23.12 -1.45 -9.63
CA LEU A 76 23.69 -2.80 -9.71
C LEU A 76 25.11 -2.83 -9.12
N GLU A 77 25.97 -1.95 -9.61
CA GLU A 77 27.36 -1.86 -9.16
C GLU A 77 27.45 -1.52 -7.67
N LYS A 78 26.56 -0.64 -7.19
CA LYS A 78 26.43 -0.25 -5.79
C LYS A 78 26.07 -1.43 -4.90
N ILE A 79 25.09 -2.25 -5.30
CA ILE A 79 24.71 -3.47 -4.57
C ILE A 79 25.89 -4.45 -4.53
N VAL A 80 26.55 -4.69 -5.66
CA VAL A 80 27.71 -5.59 -5.73
C VAL A 80 28.85 -5.12 -4.81
N ARG A 81 29.19 -3.81 -4.83
CA ARG A 81 30.22 -3.25 -3.95
C ARG A 81 29.84 -3.36 -2.47
N ALA A 82 28.64 -2.92 -2.11
CA ALA A 82 28.19 -2.85 -0.71
C ALA A 82 28.00 -4.23 -0.07
N THR A 83 27.74 -5.26 -0.86
CA THR A 83 27.65 -6.66 -0.40
C THR A 83 28.99 -7.41 -0.45
N GLY A 84 30.06 -6.75 -0.90
CA GLY A 84 31.39 -7.37 -1.02
C GLY A 84 31.50 -8.40 -2.15
N GLY A 85 30.71 -8.26 -3.21
CA GLY A 85 30.68 -9.19 -4.34
C GLY A 85 29.96 -10.50 -4.02
N ALA A 86 28.90 -10.43 -3.19
CA ALA A 86 28.11 -11.60 -2.82
C ALA A 86 27.52 -12.30 -4.05
N THR A 87 27.49 -13.64 -4.01
CA THR A 87 27.02 -14.50 -5.10
C THR A 87 25.70 -15.19 -4.79
N ASP A 88 25.07 -14.89 -3.65
CA ASP A 88 23.81 -15.47 -3.16
C ASP A 88 22.63 -14.47 -3.24
N LEU A 89 22.74 -13.48 -4.13
CA LEU A 89 21.78 -12.40 -4.26
C LEU A 89 20.65 -12.76 -5.23
N THR A 90 19.42 -12.41 -4.85
CA THR A 90 18.29 -12.29 -5.76
C THR A 90 18.14 -10.82 -6.18
N LEU A 91 18.34 -10.52 -7.45
CA LEU A 91 18.32 -9.15 -7.95
C LEU A 91 17.15 -8.95 -8.90
N CYS A 92 16.22 -8.07 -8.53
CA CYS A 92 14.99 -7.80 -9.29
C CYS A 92 15.12 -6.50 -10.08
N VAL A 93 15.24 -6.58 -11.40
CA VAL A 93 15.28 -5.41 -12.27
C VAL A 93 13.87 -4.83 -12.43
N ARG A 94 13.70 -3.57 -12.00
CA ARG A 94 12.41 -2.89 -12.05
C ARG A 94 12.16 -2.29 -13.43
N ILE A 95 11.09 -2.71 -14.09
CA ILE A 95 10.66 -2.20 -15.40
C ILE A 95 9.59 -1.13 -15.22
N ARG A 96 9.69 -0.06 -16.02
CA ARG A 96 8.67 0.98 -16.06
C ARG A 96 7.44 0.49 -16.83
N VAL A 97 6.29 0.58 -16.19
CA VAL A 97 4.99 0.25 -16.78
C VAL A 97 4.03 1.43 -16.68
N SER A 98 2.98 1.43 -17.50
CA SER A 98 1.92 2.44 -17.44
C SER A 98 1.23 2.42 -16.07
N SER A 99 0.84 3.58 -15.57
CA SER A 99 0.03 3.75 -14.35
C SER A 99 -1.31 4.41 -14.63
N GLU A 100 -1.76 4.39 -15.89
CA GLU A 100 -3.02 5.02 -16.34
C GLU A 100 -4.27 4.47 -15.65
N TYR A 101 -4.18 3.25 -15.11
CA TYR A 101 -5.27 2.55 -14.43
C TYR A 101 -5.25 2.71 -12.90
N ALA A 102 -4.27 3.44 -12.36
CA ALA A 102 -4.11 3.66 -10.92
C ALA A 102 -4.73 5.00 -10.49
N LYS A 103 -5.25 5.06 -9.27
CA LYS A 103 -5.63 6.33 -8.65
C LYS A 103 -4.40 7.14 -8.23
N LEU A 104 -3.32 6.46 -7.87
CA LEU A 104 -2.05 7.07 -7.50
C LEU A 104 -0.92 6.50 -8.36
N SER A 105 -0.35 7.36 -9.20
CA SER A 105 0.78 6.99 -10.06
C SER A 105 2.07 6.89 -9.26
N LEU A 106 2.78 5.77 -9.44
CA LEU A 106 4.12 5.53 -8.91
C LEU A 106 5.17 5.34 -10.01
N GLY A 107 4.76 5.44 -11.29
CA GLY A 107 5.56 5.03 -12.45
C GLY A 107 6.48 6.11 -13.04
N SER A 108 6.38 7.36 -12.59
CA SER A 108 7.17 8.47 -13.15
C SER A 108 8.60 8.53 -12.63
N LYS A 109 8.84 8.04 -11.40
CA LYS A 109 10.13 8.19 -10.70
C LYS A 109 11.09 7.01 -10.89
N PHE A 110 10.57 5.80 -11.09
CA PHE A 110 11.35 4.56 -10.99
C PHE A 110 11.14 3.62 -12.17
N GLY A 111 12.14 2.76 -12.39
CA GLY A 111 12.11 1.70 -13.38
C GLY A 111 12.76 2.10 -14.70
N VAL A 112 13.45 1.13 -15.31
CA VAL A 112 14.07 1.27 -16.65
C VAL A 112 13.02 1.20 -17.75
N SER A 113 13.28 1.88 -18.86
CA SER A 113 12.53 1.67 -20.09
C SER A 113 12.77 0.27 -20.65
N VAL A 114 11.92 -0.18 -21.59
CA VAL A 114 12.09 -1.48 -22.25
C VAL A 114 13.40 -1.49 -23.04
N GLU A 115 13.75 -0.37 -23.65
CA GLU A 115 14.93 -0.18 -24.49
C GLU A 115 16.23 -0.27 -23.69
N GLU A 116 16.25 0.32 -22.49
CA GLU A 116 17.43 0.33 -21.61
C GLU A 116 17.55 -0.96 -20.77
N SER A 117 16.46 -1.73 -20.64
CA SER A 117 16.42 -2.91 -19.76
C SER A 117 17.38 -4.02 -20.16
N LYS A 118 17.68 -4.16 -21.46
CA LYS A 118 18.46 -5.29 -21.99
C LYS A 118 19.86 -5.38 -21.38
N GLU A 119 20.60 -4.29 -21.41
CA GLU A 119 21.98 -4.26 -20.89
C GLU A 119 22.00 -4.50 -19.39
N LEU A 120 21.06 -3.89 -18.66
CA LEU A 120 20.93 -4.07 -17.22
C LEU A 120 20.59 -5.51 -16.84
N LEU A 121 19.67 -6.16 -17.54
CA LEU A 121 19.30 -7.54 -17.28
C LEU A 121 20.45 -8.51 -17.53
N ILE A 122 21.18 -8.34 -18.63
CA ILE A 122 22.36 -9.16 -18.94
C ILE A 122 23.41 -9.00 -17.85
N ALA A 123 23.74 -7.77 -17.46
CA ALA A 123 24.71 -7.50 -16.41
C ALA A 123 24.27 -8.07 -15.05
N THR A 124 22.98 -7.91 -14.71
CA THR A 124 22.42 -8.43 -13.46
C THR A 124 22.51 -9.96 -13.40
N ARG A 125 22.21 -10.67 -14.50
CA ARG A 125 22.32 -12.13 -14.58
C ARG A 125 23.74 -12.66 -14.35
N GLN A 126 24.77 -11.87 -14.65
CA GLN A 126 26.17 -12.29 -14.45
C GLN A 126 26.59 -12.30 -12.97
N VAL A 127 25.88 -11.57 -12.11
CA VAL A 127 26.26 -11.39 -10.70
C VAL A 127 25.21 -11.88 -9.71
N ALA A 128 23.97 -12.09 -10.16
CA ALA A 128 22.88 -12.60 -9.34
C ALA A 128 22.84 -14.14 -9.35
N ASP A 129 22.50 -14.73 -8.21
CA ASP A 129 22.13 -16.14 -8.11
C ASP A 129 20.77 -16.35 -8.83
N ALA A 130 19.81 -15.50 -8.47
CA ALA A 130 18.48 -15.43 -9.07
C ALA A 130 18.23 -14.04 -9.67
N LEU A 131 17.82 -14.01 -10.94
CA LEU A 131 17.41 -12.79 -11.64
C LEU A 131 15.89 -12.66 -11.59
N GLY A 132 15.41 -11.57 -11.01
CA GLY A 132 14.01 -11.18 -11.05
C GLY A 132 13.73 -10.04 -12.01
N ILE A 133 12.48 -9.95 -12.47
CA ILE A 133 11.91 -8.74 -13.06
C ILE A 133 10.77 -8.30 -12.15
N CYS A 134 10.75 -7.03 -11.76
CA CYS A 134 9.64 -6.47 -11.00
C CYS A 134 9.02 -5.25 -11.69
N PHE A 135 7.74 -4.99 -11.41
CA PHE A 135 7.06 -3.76 -11.83
C PHE A 135 6.00 -3.36 -10.80
N HIS A 136 5.41 -2.18 -10.96
CA HIS A 136 4.29 -1.75 -10.12
C HIS A 136 3.31 -0.92 -10.93
N VAL A 137 2.04 -1.33 -10.94
CA VAL A 137 0.97 -0.71 -11.76
C VAL A 137 0.40 0.59 -11.17
N GLY A 138 0.95 1.10 -10.07
CA GLY A 138 0.38 2.17 -9.24
C GLY A 138 -0.52 1.66 -8.10
N SER A 139 -0.92 2.55 -7.19
CA SER A 139 -1.75 2.21 -6.02
C SER A 139 -3.24 2.38 -6.31
N GLN A 140 -4.07 1.52 -5.69
CA GLN A 140 -5.51 1.45 -5.89
C GLN A 140 -5.87 1.28 -7.38
N THR A 141 -5.38 0.19 -7.97
CA THR A 141 -5.66 -0.16 -9.37
C THR A 141 -7.04 -0.81 -9.46
N MET A 142 -7.96 -0.15 -10.15
CA MET A 142 -9.38 -0.54 -10.18
C MET A 142 -9.72 -1.56 -11.29
N THR A 143 -8.74 -1.98 -12.09
CA THR A 143 -8.92 -2.98 -13.15
C THR A 143 -7.77 -3.99 -13.18
N PRO A 144 -8.05 -5.31 -13.27
CA PRO A 144 -7.05 -6.34 -13.50
C PRO A 144 -6.24 -6.16 -14.79
N ASP A 145 -6.81 -5.51 -15.82
CA ASP A 145 -6.21 -5.38 -17.15
C ASP A 145 -4.86 -4.63 -17.12
N ALA A 146 -4.66 -3.78 -16.09
CA ALA A 146 -3.38 -3.10 -15.86
C ALA A 146 -2.21 -4.07 -15.70
N TYR A 147 -2.44 -5.22 -15.04
CA TYR A 147 -1.42 -6.24 -14.83
C TYR A 147 -1.14 -7.01 -16.12
N SER A 148 -2.15 -7.35 -16.92
CA SER A 148 -1.95 -7.96 -18.25
C SER A 148 -1.14 -7.04 -19.16
N ALA A 149 -1.48 -5.75 -19.21
CA ALA A 149 -0.74 -4.76 -20.01
C ALA A 149 0.72 -4.60 -19.55
N ALA A 150 0.97 -4.67 -18.24
CA ALA A 150 2.33 -4.67 -17.69
C ALA A 150 3.09 -5.96 -18.04
N MET A 151 2.45 -7.12 -17.96
CA MET A 151 3.05 -8.41 -18.32
C MET A 151 3.45 -8.51 -19.79
N GLU A 152 2.73 -7.86 -20.71
CA GLU A 152 3.17 -7.80 -22.11
C GLU A 152 4.48 -7.02 -22.28
N ARG A 153 4.73 -5.99 -21.45
CA ARG A 153 6.02 -5.29 -21.44
C ARG A 153 7.12 -6.19 -20.89
N VAL A 154 6.82 -6.93 -19.81
CA VAL A 154 7.74 -7.94 -19.26
C VAL A 154 8.11 -9.00 -20.30
N ARG A 155 7.12 -9.50 -21.07
CA ARG A 155 7.38 -10.41 -22.20
C ARG A 155 8.36 -9.81 -23.20
N ALA A 156 8.12 -8.58 -23.65
CA ALA A 156 8.97 -7.91 -24.63
C ALA A 156 10.42 -7.77 -24.12
N VAL A 157 10.58 -7.42 -22.85
CA VAL A 157 11.87 -7.30 -22.18
C VAL A 157 12.60 -8.65 -22.11
N ILE A 158 11.93 -9.72 -21.67
CA ILE A 158 12.52 -11.07 -21.58
C ILE A 158 13.00 -11.55 -22.96
N VAL A 159 12.14 -11.42 -23.98
CA VAL A 159 12.46 -11.85 -25.34
C VAL A 159 13.60 -11.00 -25.93
N GLY A 160 13.58 -9.69 -25.73
CA GLY A 160 14.60 -8.77 -26.26
C GLY A 160 15.98 -8.96 -25.62
N ALA A 161 16.02 -9.25 -24.32
CA ALA A 161 17.25 -9.50 -23.57
C ALA A 161 17.78 -10.93 -23.76
N ALA A 162 16.92 -11.90 -24.06
CA ALA A 162 17.25 -13.32 -24.18
C ALA A 162 17.96 -13.87 -22.93
N VAL A 163 17.50 -13.45 -21.74
CA VAL A 163 17.99 -13.91 -20.43
C VAL A 163 16.97 -14.86 -19.79
N THR A 164 17.47 -15.79 -18.99
CA THR A 164 16.63 -16.59 -18.10
C THR A 164 16.27 -15.77 -16.87
N VAL A 165 15.00 -15.78 -16.50
CA VAL A 165 14.45 -15.05 -15.35
C VAL A 165 13.84 -16.06 -14.40
N ASP A 166 14.14 -15.92 -13.12
CA ASP A 166 13.77 -16.84 -12.05
C ASP A 166 12.61 -16.31 -11.20
N VAL A 167 12.33 -15.00 -11.26
CA VAL A 167 11.25 -14.36 -10.51
C VAL A 167 10.55 -13.30 -11.36
N ILE A 168 9.22 -13.32 -11.37
CA ILE A 168 8.39 -12.22 -11.87
C ILE A 168 7.59 -11.66 -10.69
N ASP A 169 7.87 -10.42 -10.33
CA ASP A 169 7.17 -9.73 -9.26
C ASP A 169 6.25 -8.64 -9.83
N VAL A 170 4.95 -8.80 -9.62
CA VAL A 170 3.94 -7.86 -10.14
C VAL A 170 3.75 -6.62 -9.27
N GLY A 171 4.47 -6.56 -8.15
CA GLY A 171 4.38 -5.51 -7.17
C GLY A 171 3.03 -5.47 -6.46
N GLY A 172 2.70 -4.28 -5.96
CA GLY A 172 1.41 -4.00 -5.33
C GLY A 172 0.40 -3.37 -6.30
N GLY A 173 -0.59 -2.67 -5.72
CA GLY A 173 -1.67 -2.01 -6.45
C GLY A 173 -3.03 -2.64 -6.26
N PHE A 174 -3.08 -3.82 -5.64
CA PHE A 174 -4.32 -4.48 -5.21
C PHE A 174 -5.20 -3.50 -4.40
N PRO A 175 -6.44 -3.26 -4.86
CA PRO A 175 -7.31 -2.23 -4.31
C PRO A 175 -8.00 -2.69 -3.01
N SER A 176 -8.54 -1.72 -2.27
CA SER A 176 -9.54 -1.95 -1.21
C SER A 176 -10.84 -1.22 -1.57
N ALA A 177 -11.94 -1.51 -0.86
CA ALA A 177 -13.18 -0.76 -0.98
C ALA A 177 -13.11 0.57 -0.20
N TYR A 178 -13.66 1.63 -0.79
CA TYR A 178 -13.84 2.95 -0.16
C TYR A 178 -15.15 3.59 -0.70
N PRO A 179 -15.69 4.64 -0.07
CA PRO A 179 -16.84 5.37 -0.60
C PRO A 179 -16.67 5.78 -2.06
N GLY A 180 -17.55 5.27 -2.92
CA GLY A 180 -17.51 5.53 -4.37
C GLY A 180 -16.42 4.77 -5.13
N MET A 181 -15.72 3.83 -4.48
CA MET A 181 -14.69 2.98 -5.08
C MET A 181 -14.90 1.52 -4.68
N THR A 182 -15.64 0.78 -5.49
CA THR A 182 -15.84 -0.66 -5.33
C THR A 182 -15.00 -1.39 -6.38
N PRO A 183 -13.88 -2.03 -6.02
CA PRO A 183 -13.08 -2.79 -6.98
C PRO A 183 -13.76 -4.12 -7.36
N PRO A 184 -13.37 -4.74 -8.49
CA PRO A 184 -13.68 -6.14 -8.75
C PRO A 184 -13.13 -7.06 -7.64
N PRO A 185 -13.68 -8.27 -7.47
CA PRO A 185 -13.13 -9.27 -6.55
C PRO A 185 -11.64 -9.54 -6.82
N LEU A 186 -10.86 -9.74 -5.76
CA LEU A 186 -9.41 -9.95 -5.86
C LEU A 186 -9.05 -11.21 -6.64
N GLU A 187 -9.92 -12.22 -6.63
CA GLU A 187 -9.80 -13.45 -7.44
C GLU A 187 -9.64 -13.11 -8.92
N ARG A 188 -10.36 -12.10 -9.43
CA ARG A 188 -10.26 -11.67 -10.83
C ARG A 188 -8.90 -11.05 -11.13
N PHE A 189 -8.28 -10.37 -10.17
CA PHE A 189 -6.91 -9.87 -10.31
C PHE A 189 -5.93 -11.05 -10.36
N PHE A 190 -6.04 -11.99 -9.42
CA PHE A 190 -5.16 -13.16 -9.36
C PHE A 190 -5.27 -14.05 -10.60
N GLU A 191 -6.49 -14.32 -11.09
CA GLU A 191 -6.71 -15.09 -12.32
C GLU A 191 -6.08 -14.41 -13.54
N THR A 192 -6.27 -13.09 -13.66
CA THR A 192 -5.70 -12.29 -14.76
C THR A 192 -4.18 -12.32 -14.73
N ILE A 193 -3.59 -12.08 -13.56
CA ILE A 193 -2.14 -12.11 -13.34
C ILE A 193 -1.59 -13.51 -13.64
N HIS A 194 -2.23 -14.56 -13.12
CA HIS A 194 -1.78 -15.93 -13.32
C HIS A 194 -1.81 -16.33 -14.79
N ARG A 195 -2.90 -16.05 -15.52
CA ARG A 195 -2.97 -16.33 -16.97
C ARG A 195 -1.91 -15.56 -17.75
N ALA A 196 -1.67 -14.29 -17.41
CA ALA A 196 -0.65 -13.49 -18.06
C ALA A 196 0.76 -14.05 -17.76
N PHE A 197 1.03 -14.45 -16.51
CA PHE A 197 2.28 -15.09 -16.11
C PHE A 197 2.51 -16.42 -16.85
N GLU A 198 1.52 -17.33 -16.88
CA GLU A 198 1.63 -18.63 -17.55
C GLU A 198 1.96 -18.51 -19.04
N SER A 199 1.55 -17.40 -19.66
CA SER A 199 1.82 -17.13 -21.06
C SER A 199 3.26 -16.65 -21.33
N LEU A 200 4.04 -16.31 -20.31
CA LEU A 200 5.43 -15.89 -20.44
C LEU A 200 6.34 -17.08 -20.80
N PRO A 201 7.43 -16.87 -21.56
CA PRO A 201 8.34 -17.94 -21.95
C PRO A 201 9.16 -18.56 -20.79
N VAL A 202 9.04 -18.00 -19.58
CA VAL A 202 9.77 -18.41 -18.37
C VAL A 202 8.84 -18.99 -17.29
N SER A 203 7.55 -19.14 -17.57
CA SER A 203 6.54 -19.50 -16.55
C SER A 203 6.81 -20.81 -15.82
N TYR A 204 7.42 -21.79 -16.50
CA TYR A 204 7.75 -23.10 -15.93
C TYR A 204 8.99 -23.09 -15.03
N SER A 205 9.81 -22.02 -15.06
CA SER A 205 11.06 -21.91 -14.33
C SER A 205 11.12 -20.72 -13.37
N ALA A 206 10.19 -19.78 -13.49
CA ALA A 206 10.12 -18.59 -12.67
C ALA A 206 9.09 -18.75 -11.54
N GLU A 207 9.33 -18.08 -10.42
CA GLU A 207 8.32 -17.84 -9.40
C GLU A 207 7.52 -16.57 -9.72
N LEU A 208 6.24 -16.57 -9.31
CA LEU A 208 5.38 -15.40 -9.40
C LEU A 208 5.19 -14.79 -8.01
N TRP A 209 5.62 -13.54 -7.84
CA TRP A 209 5.51 -12.79 -6.59
C TRP A 209 4.52 -11.61 -6.72
N ALA A 210 4.01 -11.18 -5.58
CA ALA A 210 3.12 -10.03 -5.44
C ALA A 210 3.35 -9.35 -4.08
N GLU A 211 3.19 -8.03 -4.05
CA GLU A 211 3.45 -7.16 -2.89
C GLU A 211 2.17 -6.42 -2.42
N PRO A 212 1.09 -7.13 -2.02
CA PRO A 212 -0.09 -6.46 -1.48
C PRO A 212 0.25 -5.70 -0.19
N GLY A 213 -0.01 -4.39 -0.21
CA GLY A 213 0.04 -3.53 0.98
C GLY A 213 -1.38 -3.15 1.39
N ARG A 214 -1.97 -2.20 0.65
CA ARG A 214 -3.32 -1.65 0.90
C ARG A 214 -4.38 -2.73 1.05
N ALA A 215 -4.43 -3.71 0.15
CA ALA A 215 -5.40 -4.80 0.26
C ALA A 215 -5.34 -5.49 1.64
N LEU A 216 -4.14 -5.81 2.15
CA LEU A 216 -4.00 -6.53 3.42
C LEU A 216 -4.23 -5.68 4.67
N CYS A 217 -4.11 -4.35 4.58
CA CYS A 217 -4.12 -3.51 5.78
C CYS A 217 -5.15 -2.38 5.77
N ALA A 218 -5.85 -2.07 4.68
CA ALA A 218 -6.83 -0.98 4.65
C ALA A 218 -7.92 -1.16 5.72
N GLU A 219 -8.41 -2.39 5.88
CA GLU A 219 -9.45 -2.79 6.83
C GLU A 219 -8.95 -2.93 8.27
N TYR A 220 -7.63 -2.86 8.51
CA TYR A 220 -7.02 -3.17 9.82
C TYR A 220 -7.34 -2.16 10.92
N SER A 221 -7.49 -0.88 10.59
CA SER A 221 -7.68 0.15 11.62
C SER A 221 -8.50 1.33 11.14
N SER A 222 -9.16 1.96 12.10
CA SER A 222 -9.84 3.26 12.00
C SER A 222 -9.21 4.27 12.97
N VAL A 223 -9.69 5.51 12.94
CA VAL A 223 -9.38 6.50 13.97
C VAL A 223 -10.68 7.06 14.54
N VAL A 224 -10.73 7.22 15.86
CA VAL A 224 -11.82 7.91 16.55
C VAL A 224 -11.36 9.33 16.85
N VAL A 225 -12.15 10.30 16.41
CA VAL A 225 -11.87 11.73 16.58
C VAL A 225 -12.99 12.39 17.37
N ARG A 226 -12.66 13.51 18.01
CA ARG A 226 -13.62 14.39 18.68
C ARG A 226 -13.80 15.67 17.88
N VAL A 227 -15.04 16.15 17.79
CA VAL A 227 -15.35 17.49 17.27
C VAL A 227 -15.01 18.53 18.34
N GLU A 228 -13.99 19.34 18.10
CA GLU A 228 -13.60 20.46 18.96
C GLU A 228 -14.44 21.71 18.69
N ARG A 229 -14.94 21.86 17.45
CA ARG A 229 -15.81 22.97 17.07
C ARG A 229 -16.60 22.63 15.80
N ARG A 230 -17.83 23.14 15.71
CA ARG A 230 -18.61 23.17 14.45
C ARG A 230 -18.78 24.60 13.91
N ARG A 231 -18.62 24.77 12.60
CA ARG A 231 -18.99 25.98 11.85
C ARG A 231 -19.80 25.59 10.61
N GLY A 232 -21.13 25.60 10.72
CA GLY A 232 -22.00 25.15 9.63
C GLY A 232 -21.80 23.66 9.33
N ASN A 233 -21.29 23.35 8.14
CA ASN A 233 -20.91 21.99 7.73
C ASN A 233 -19.41 21.70 7.84
N GLU A 234 -18.64 22.60 8.46
CA GLU A 234 -17.22 22.36 8.77
C GLU A 234 -17.09 21.89 10.23
N LEU A 235 -16.43 20.75 10.44
CA LEU A 235 -16.06 20.25 11.77
C LEU A 235 -14.55 20.42 11.98
N TYR A 236 -14.18 21.07 13.06
CA TYR A 236 -12.80 21.10 13.53
C TYR A 236 -12.61 19.91 14.45
N ILE A 237 -11.69 19.02 14.10
CA ILE A 237 -11.43 17.76 14.78
C ILE A 237 -10.00 17.71 15.31
N ASN A 238 -9.76 16.78 16.24
CA ASN A 238 -8.46 16.62 16.91
C ASN A 238 -7.47 15.70 16.15
N ASP A 239 -7.74 15.38 14.89
CA ASP A 239 -6.83 14.71 13.95
C ASP A 239 -6.96 15.37 12.57
N GLY A 240 -6.00 15.17 11.67
CA GLY A 240 -5.95 15.92 10.42
C GLY A 240 -4.93 15.39 9.42
N ALA A 241 -4.60 16.23 8.44
CA ALA A 241 -3.71 15.94 7.32
C ALA A 241 -2.31 15.51 7.77
N TYR A 242 -1.82 16.07 8.88
CA TYR A 242 -0.51 15.74 9.48
C TYR A 242 -0.58 14.56 10.46
N GLY A 243 -1.80 14.13 10.81
CA GLY A 243 -2.10 12.93 11.57
C GLY A 243 -2.41 11.76 10.64
N ALA A 244 -3.57 11.14 10.77
CA ALA A 244 -3.95 9.96 9.98
C ALA A 244 -4.57 10.29 8.61
N LEU A 245 -4.93 11.56 8.35
CA LEU A 245 -5.81 11.95 7.24
C LEU A 245 -5.09 12.65 6.07
N PHE A 246 -3.80 12.36 5.88
CA PHE A 246 -3.01 12.95 4.78
C PHE A 246 -3.68 12.79 3.42
N ASP A 247 -4.10 11.57 3.08
CA ASP A 247 -4.76 11.23 1.80
C ASP A 247 -6.10 11.98 1.65
N ALA A 248 -6.84 12.17 2.74
CA ALA A 248 -8.11 12.90 2.71
C ALA A 248 -7.91 14.39 2.38
N ALA A 249 -6.86 15.01 2.92
CA ALA A 249 -6.58 16.42 2.73
C ALA A 249 -5.92 16.72 1.38
N HIS A 250 -4.88 15.96 1.03
CA HIS A 250 -4.01 16.31 -0.11
C HIS A 250 -4.40 15.60 -1.42
N ILE A 251 -5.11 14.48 -1.32
CA ILE A 251 -5.51 13.66 -2.48
C ILE A 251 -7.03 13.69 -2.65
N GLY A 252 -7.78 14.20 -1.65
CA GLY A 252 -9.24 14.20 -1.66
C GLY A 252 -9.82 12.81 -1.48
N TRP A 253 -9.07 11.91 -0.82
CA TRP A 253 -9.54 10.55 -0.54
C TRP A 253 -10.72 10.58 0.44
N LYS A 254 -11.75 9.79 0.16
CA LYS A 254 -12.95 9.73 0.99
C LYS A 254 -12.90 8.47 1.84
N TYR A 255 -13.26 8.63 3.10
CA TYR A 255 -13.32 7.55 4.08
C TYR A 255 -14.74 7.45 4.63
N PRO A 256 -15.22 6.24 4.97
CA PRO A 256 -16.47 6.13 5.70
C PRO A 256 -16.33 6.74 7.09
N VAL A 257 -17.41 7.30 7.58
CA VAL A 257 -17.47 7.90 8.92
C VAL A 257 -18.72 7.44 9.63
N GLN A 258 -18.63 7.30 10.95
CA GLN A 258 -19.75 6.87 11.79
C GLN A 258 -19.75 7.63 13.11
N LEU A 259 -20.86 8.31 13.42
CA LEU A 259 -21.04 8.99 14.69
C LEU A 259 -21.09 7.97 15.85
N LEU A 260 -20.33 8.24 16.90
CA LEU A 260 -20.26 7.45 18.13
C LEU A 260 -20.93 8.23 19.27
N ARG A 261 -22.26 8.10 19.37
CA ARG A 261 -23.08 8.79 20.37
C ARG A 261 -24.16 7.88 20.93
N GLU A 262 -24.39 7.97 22.24
CA GLU A 262 -25.53 7.36 22.92
C GLU A 262 -26.45 8.43 23.54
N PRO A 263 -27.77 8.42 23.25
CA PRO A 263 -28.43 7.58 22.26
C PRO A 263 -28.01 7.93 20.82
N ALA A 264 -28.21 6.98 19.90
CA ALA A 264 -27.97 7.20 18.48
C ALA A 264 -28.81 8.38 17.95
N SER A 265 -28.24 9.15 17.04
CA SER A 265 -28.94 10.25 16.39
C SER A 265 -30.00 9.74 15.42
N ASP A 266 -31.15 10.42 15.37
CA ASP A 266 -32.22 10.23 14.39
C ASP A 266 -32.21 11.30 13.29
N ALA A 267 -31.26 12.24 13.36
CA ALA A 267 -31.10 13.28 12.35
C ALA A 267 -30.67 12.66 11.01
N ARG A 268 -31.15 13.24 9.91
CA ARG A 268 -30.67 12.85 8.58
C ARG A 268 -29.21 13.24 8.42
N ASP A 269 -28.47 12.42 7.69
CA ASP A 269 -27.09 12.74 7.34
C ASP A 269 -27.01 14.00 6.46
N MET A 270 -25.92 14.73 6.65
CA MET A 270 -25.47 15.78 5.75
C MET A 270 -23.95 15.66 5.54
N ASP A 271 -23.48 16.21 4.43
CA ASP A 271 -22.06 16.20 4.10
C ASP A 271 -21.30 17.26 4.89
N PHE A 272 -20.28 16.81 5.63
CA PHE A 272 -19.32 17.66 6.31
C PHE A 272 -17.98 17.71 5.58
N SER A 273 -17.23 18.78 5.86
CA SER A 273 -15.79 18.87 5.66
C SER A 273 -15.10 18.98 7.01
N PHE A 274 -13.82 18.62 7.07
CA PHE A 274 -13.06 18.60 8.32
C PHE A 274 -11.86 19.55 8.26
N TRP A 275 -11.61 20.23 9.37
CA TRP A 275 -10.37 20.93 9.65
C TRP A 275 -9.63 20.16 10.73
N GLY A 276 -8.34 19.90 10.51
CA GLY A 276 -7.48 19.32 11.54
C GLY A 276 -7.05 20.35 12.59
N PRO A 277 -6.27 19.92 13.59
CA PRO A 277 -5.94 20.73 14.76
C PRO A 277 -4.80 21.73 14.53
N THR A 278 -4.12 21.69 13.37
CA THR A 278 -2.94 22.52 13.12
C THR A 278 -3.30 23.96 12.71
N CYS A 279 -2.29 24.83 12.66
CA CYS A 279 -2.43 26.20 12.14
C CYS A 279 -2.08 26.31 10.64
N ASP A 280 -2.07 25.19 9.91
CA ASP A 280 -1.78 25.16 8.47
C ASP A 280 -3.08 25.03 7.68
N ASP A 281 -3.25 25.86 6.65
CA ASP A 281 -4.45 25.84 5.79
C ASP A 281 -4.52 24.57 4.93
N LEU A 282 -3.41 23.81 4.81
CA LEU A 282 -3.39 22.50 4.16
C LEU A 282 -4.01 21.38 5.04
N ASP A 283 -4.33 21.68 6.30
CA ASP A 283 -4.99 20.76 7.23
C ASP A 283 -6.52 20.73 7.05
N PHE A 284 -6.95 20.67 5.79
CA PHE A 284 -8.35 20.70 5.39
C PHE A 284 -8.72 19.47 4.56
N MET A 285 -9.72 18.73 5.02
CA MET A 285 -10.31 17.61 4.29
C MET A 285 -11.67 18.02 3.74
N GLN A 286 -11.76 18.16 2.41
CA GLN A 286 -12.94 18.73 1.74
C GLN A 286 -14.22 17.88 1.89
N GLY A 287 -14.09 16.55 2.04
CA GLY A 287 -15.22 15.63 2.05
C GLY A 287 -15.75 15.28 0.65
N PRO A 288 -17.02 14.89 0.51
CA PRO A 288 -18.04 14.79 1.55
C PRO A 288 -17.76 13.70 2.58
N PHE A 289 -18.08 14.01 3.84
CA PHE A 289 -18.15 13.05 4.94
C PHE A 289 -19.57 13.05 5.54
N PRO A 290 -20.41 12.07 5.19
CA PRO A 290 -21.81 12.04 5.64
C PRO A 290 -21.89 11.67 7.12
N LEU A 291 -22.39 12.58 7.95
CA LEU A 291 -22.68 12.35 9.37
C LEU A 291 -24.07 12.92 9.70
N PRO A 292 -24.74 12.48 10.78
CA PRO A 292 -26.01 13.05 11.21
C PRO A 292 -25.93 14.58 11.34
N ALA A 293 -26.93 15.30 10.82
CA ALA A 293 -26.90 16.77 10.74
C ALA A 293 -26.83 17.48 12.10
N ASP A 294 -27.12 16.77 13.18
CA ASP A 294 -27.01 17.24 14.56
C ASP A 294 -25.63 16.96 15.20
N THR A 295 -24.66 16.40 14.46
CA THR A 295 -23.26 16.25 14.90
C THR A 295 -22.70 17.58 15.36
N ASN A 296 -22.16 17.67 16.57
CA ASN A 296 -21.80 18.93 17.20
C ASN A 296 -20.52 18.83 18.06
N THR A 297 -20.04 19.97 18.54
CA THR A 297 -18.91 20.05 19.45
C THR A 297 -19.05 19.10 20.63
N GLY A 298 -18.01 18.30 20.89
CA GLY A 298 -17.96 17.29 21.94
C GLY A 298 -18.34 15.88 21.47
N ASP A 299 -18.98 15.74 20.30
CA ASP A 299 -19.25 14.42 19.74
C ASP A 299 -17.97 13.72 19.30
N TYR A 300 -18.01 12.39 19.38
CA TYR A 300 -16.99 11.52 18.81
C TYR A 300 -17.53 10.85 17.56
N PHE A 301 -16.68 10.63 16.57
CA PHE A 301 -16.99 9.79 15.42
C PHE A 301 -15.77 9.02 14.96
N GLU A 302 -16.02 7.87 14.36
CA GLU A 302 -15.01 7.02 13.76
C GLU A 302 -14.83 7.39 12.29
N ILE A 303 -13.59 7.37 11.82
CA ILE A 303 -13.21 7.40 10.41
C ILE A 303 -12.58 6.05 10.07
N GLY A 304 -13.28 5.26 9.27
CA GLY A 304 -12.89 3.88 8.97
C GLY A 304 -11.88 3.75 7.82
N MET A 305 -11.38 2.53 7.62
CA MET A 305 -10.55 2.14 6.46
C MET A 305 -9.20 2.88 6.35
N LEU A 306 -8.62 3.28 7.48
CA LEU A 306 -7.37 4.06 7.56
C LEU A 306 -6.13 3.20 7.80
N GLY A 307 -6.28 1.87 7.82
CA GLY A 307 -5.16 0.98 8.08
C GLY A 307 -4.12 0.96 6.97
N ALA A 308 -4.40 1.48 5.78
CA ALA A 308 -3.42 1.69 4.73
C ALA A 308 -3.04 3.18 4.63
N TYR A 309 -1.74 3.46 4.78
CA TYR A 309 -1.06 4.74 4.70
C TYR A 309 -1.41 5.80 5.76
N GLY A 310 -2.51 5.65 6.50
CA GLY A 310 -2.87 6.57 7.58
C GLY A 310 -1.78 6.66 8.66
N GLN A 311 -1.38 5.53 9.24
CA GLN A 311 -0.28 5.50 10.23
C GLN A 311 1.08 5.79 9.60
N ALA A 312 1.33 5.32 8.37
CA ALA A 312 2.63 5.45 7.72
C ALA A 312 3.00 6.90 7.38
N MET A 313 2.01 7.75 7.10
CA MET A 313 2.22 9.16 6.74
C MET A 313 2.11 10.12 7.93
N ARG A 314 1.84 9.59 9.12
CA ARG A 314 1.65 10.38 10.32
C ARG A 314 2.92 11.11 10.72
N THR A 315 2.77 12.37 11.15
CA THR A 315 3.85 13.18 11.70
C THR A 315 3.53 13.65 13.13
N GLN A 316 4.47 14.34 13.77
CA GLN A 316 4.26 15.06 15.04
C GLN A 316 4.26 16.57 14.82
N PHE A 317 3.78 17.03 13.65
CA PHE A 317 3.75 18.45 13.31
C PHE A 317 2.91 19.24 14.33
N ASN A 318 3.43 20.39 14.79
CA ASN A 318 2.90 21.18 15.91
C ASN A 318 2.74 20.42 17.25
N GLY A 319 3.34 19.24 17.40
CA GLY A 319 3.26 18.43 18.61
C GLY A 319 1.95 17.65 18.77
N PHE A 320 1.09 17.63 17.75
CA PHE A 320 -0.14 16.83 17.77
C PHE A 320 0.17 15.37 17.49
N THR A 321 -0.28 14.49 18.38
CA THR A 321 -0.09 13.04 18.29
C THR A 321 -1.29 12.31 18.90
N CYS A 322 -1.39 11.02 18.64
CA CYS A 322 -2.30 10.09 19.30
C CYS A 322 -1.45 8.86 19.62
N HIS A 323 -1.40 8.51 20.89
CA HIS A 323 -0.59 7.40 21.39
C HIS A 323 -1.46 6.28 21.97
N GLU A 324 -2.79 6.45 21.91
CA GLU A 324 -3.73 5.46 22.40
C GLU A 324 -4.18 4.59 21.24
N PHE A 325 -3.97 3.28 21.41
CA PHE A 325 -4.38 2.25 20.48
C PHE A 325 -5.26 1.28 21.26
N VAL A 326 -6.41 0.96 20.70
CA VAL A 326 -7.35 0.02 21.27
C VAL A 326 -7.59 -1.06 20.22
N VAL A 327 -7.44 -2.32 20.64
CA VAL A 327 -7.79 -3.47 19.81
C VAL A 327 -9.28 -3.71 19.99
N THR A 328 -10.01 -3.80 18.89
CA THR A 328 -11.43 -4.14 18.86
C THR A 328 -11.64 -5.34 17.93
N ASP A 329 -12.75 -6.05 18.15
CA ASP A 329 -13.17 -7.19 17.32
C ASP A 329 -14.31 -6.78 16.35
N ASP A 330 -14.57 -5.48 16.23
CA ASP A 330 -15.59 -4.93 15.36
C ASP A 330 -15.22 -5.12 13.89
N GLU A 331 -16.25 -5.23 13.05
CA GLU A 331 -16.07 -5.38 11.62
C GLU A 331 -15.71 -4.06 10.93
N PRO A 332 -14.90 -4.08 9.87
CA PRO A 332 -14.59 -2.87 9.12
C PRO A 332 -15.84 -2.36 8.40
N MET A 333 -15.97 -1.04 8.27
CA MET A 333 -17.11 -0.40 7.61
C MET A 333 -17.31 -0.82 6.15
N PHE A 334 -16.24 -1.23 5.48
CA PHE A 334 -16.28 -1.91 4.19
C PHE A 334 -15.35 -3.12 4.24
N SER A 335 -15.70 -4.18 3.51
CA SER A 335 -14.80 -5.31 3.31
C SER A 335 -14.82 -5.80 1.88
N VAL A 336 -13.64 -6.13 1.34
CA VAL A 336 -13.50 -6.84 0.04
C VAL A 336 -13.33 -8.34 0.20
N TYR A 337 -13.29 -8.84 1.43
CA TYR A 337 -13.05 -10.25 1.78
C TYR A 337 -14.32 -11.01 2.17
N ARG A 338 -15.45 -10.32 2.15
CA ARG A 338 -16.75 -10.86 2.53
C ARG A 338 -17.69 -10.72 1.36
N ASP A 339 -18.54 -11.73 1.18
CA ASP A 339 -19.72 -11.58 0.34
C ASP A 339 -20.56 -10.42 0.90
N GLU A 340 -21.05 -9.53 0.03
CA GLU A 340 -21.91 -8.42 0.44
C GLU A 340 -23.09 -8.97 1.25
N VAL A 341 -23.02 -8.85 2.59
CA VAL A 341 -24.23 -8.90 3.40
C VAL A 341 -24.97 -7.62 3.02
N GLU A 342 -26.12 -7.77 2.36
CA GLU A 342 -27.02 -6.66 2.04
C GLU A 342 -27.08 -5.71 3.25
N GLN A 343 -26.44 -4.54 3.14
CA GLN A 343 -26.72 -3.46 4.07
C GLN A 343 -28.21 -3.15 3.88
N ALA A 344 -29.01 -3.53 4.89
CA ALA A 344 -30.44 -3.36 4.86
C ALA A 344 -30.77 -1.89 4.58
N ARG A 345 -31.08 -1.57 3.33
CA ARG A 345 -31.68 -0.29 2.99
C ARG A 345 -33.01 -0.24 3.73
N PRO A 346 -33.27 0.75 4.61
CA PRO A 346 -34.61 0.93 5.14
C PRO A 346 -35.53 1.15 3.94
N ALA A 347 -36.39 0.18 3.69
CA ALA A 347 -37.36 0.22 2.60
C ALA A 347 -38.37 1.32 2.93
N ASN A 348 -38.10 2.54 2.48
CA ASN A 348 -39.10 3.60 2.41
C ASN A 348 -40.06 3.31 1.26
N VAL A 349 -40.88 2.26 1.41
CA VAL A 349 -42.10 2.09 0.63
C VAL A 349 -43.26 2.37 1.55
N VAL A 350 -43.68 3.63 1.57
CA VAL A 350 -45.01 4.01 2.04
C VAL A 350 -45.99 3.40 1.03
N LYS A 351 -46.70 2.34 1.41
CA LYS A 351 -47.92 1.94 0.69
C LYS A 351 -48.97 3.01 0.98
N LEU A 352 -49.38 3.70 -0.09
CA LEU A 352 -50.50 4.65 -0.12
C LEU A 352 -51.78 4.05 0.43
#